data_AF-A0A379FXH3-F1
#
_entry.id   AF-A0A379FXH3-F1
#
_cell.length_a   1.000
_cell.length_b   1.000
_cell.length_c   1.000
_cell.angle_alpha   90.00
_cell.angle_beta   90.00
_cell.angle_gamma   90.00
#
_symmetry.space_group_name_H-M   'P 1'
#
loop_
_entity.id
_entity.type
_entity.pdbx_description
1 polymer ?
#
loop_
_entity_poly.entity_id
_entity_poly.type
_entity_poly.pdbx_seq_one_letter_code
_entity_poly.pdbx_strand_id
1 'polypeptide(L)'
;MSGNQSITPLKIIASGVALPEHKILSSMLDEKLNKPKGFVEKHSGIEYRFHASHTDSQALLAAQAIQNALQANHIPPNSIDMLINASAIPVQALPC
;
A
#
# COMPACT_ATOMS: atom_id res chain seq x y z
N MET A 1 12.34 35.34 -19.56
CA MET A 1 12.20 34.20 -20.49
C MET A 1 11.55 33.06 -19.71
N SER A 2 10.23 32.91 -19.83
CA SER A 2 9.50 31.82 -19.15
C SER A 2 9.81 30.51 -19.89
N GLY A 3 10.57 29.63 -19.24
CA GLY A 3 10.83 28.29 -19.74
C GLY A 3 9.51 27.56 -19.93
N ASN A 4 9.19 27.24 -21.18
CA ASN A 4 8.05 26.41 -21.52
C ASN A 4 8.34 25.02 -20.94
N GLN A 5 7.79 24.70 -19.76
CA GLN A 5 7.98 23.38 -19.17
C GLN A 5 7.21 22.37 -20.02
N SER A 6 7.94 21.61 -20.84
CA SER A 6 7.35 20.53 -21.62
C SER A 6 6.90 19.42 -20.68
N ILE A 7 5.63 19.05 -20.77
CA ILE A 7 5.09 17.90 -20.05
C ILE A 7 5.81 16.65 -20.55
N THR A 8 6.41 15.89 -19.62
CA THR A 8 6.98 14.58 -19.98
C THR A 8 5.84 13.58 -20.17
N PRO A 9 5.73 12.93 -21.34
CA PRO A 9 4.71 11.92 -21.53
C PRO A 9 4.94 10.74 -20.58
N LEU A 10 3.94 10.44 -19.75
CA LEU A 10 3.96 9.37 -18.77
C LEU A 10 2.73 8.49 -18.96
N LYS A 11 2.91 7.17 -18.93
CA LYS A 11 1.81 6.20 -18.95
C LYS A 11 1.96 5.22 -17.81
N ILE A 12 0.93 5.10 -16.99
CA ILE A 12 0.79 3.99 -16.04
C ILE A 12 0.26 2.80 -16.82
N ILE A 13 1.07 1.75 -16.96
CA ILE A 13 0.72 0.55 -17.75
C ILE A 13 0.11 -0.57 -16.92
N ALA A 14 0.32 -0.56 -15.60
CA ALA A 14 -0.17 -1.56 -14.68
C ALA A 14 -0.26 -0.98 -13.26
N SER A 15 -1.13 -1.56 -12.44
CA SER A 15 -1.18 -1.32 -11.00
C SER A 15 -1.53 -2.62 -10.30
N GLY A 16 -1.08 -2.77 -9.06
CA GLY A 16 -1.33 -3.94 -8.25
C GLY A 16 -1.34 -3.56 -6.78
N VAL A 17 -2.09 -4.33 -6.00
CA VAL A 17 -2.26 -4.11 -4.56
C VAL A 17 -2.11 -5.43 -3.85
N ALA A 18 -1.50 -5.39 -2.67
CA ALA A 18 -1.51 -6.48 -1.71
C ALA A 18 -1.81 -5.86 -0.34
N LEU A 19 -2.69 -6.52 0.41
CA LEU A 19 -3.16 -6.05 1.71
C LEU A 19 -2.78 -7.08 2.77
N PRO A 20 -2.47 -6.64 4.00
CA PRO A 20 -2.45 -7.53 5.15
C PRO A 20 -3.76 -8.29 5.31
N GLU A 21 -3.73 -9.42 6.01
CA GLU A 21 -4.91 -10.26 6.20
C GLU A 21 -5.98 -9.61 7.10
N HIS A 22 -5.55 -8.87 8.12
CA HIS A 22 -6.45 -8.39 9.16
C HIS A 22 -7.23 -7.14 8.75
N LYS A 23 -8.48 -7.35 8.31
CA LYS A 23 -9.48 -6.29 8.14
C LYS A 23 -10.06 -5.88 9.50
N ILE A 24 -9.95 -4.60 9.84
CA ILE A 24 -10.41 -4.00 11.09
C ILE A 24 -11.54 -3.02 10.78
N LEU A 25 -12.73 -3.29 11.31
CA LEU A 25 -13.86 -2.38 11.22
C LEU A 25 -13.68 -1.19 12.17
N SER A 26 -14.20 -0.04 11.79
CA SER A 26 -14.21 1.15 12.66
C SER A 26 -14.99 0.91 13.96
N SER A 27 -16.04 0.08 13.94
CA SER A 27 -16.74 -0.33 15.16
C SER A 27 -15.87 -1.12 16.15
N MET A 28 -14.93 -1.95 15.66
CA MET A 28 -13.97 -2.64 16.52
C MET A 28 -13.01 -1.65 17.20
N LEU A 29 -12.69 -0.56 16.50
CA LEU A 29 -11.87 0.52 17.05
C LEU A 29 -12.65 1.38 18.05
N ASP A 30 -13.95 1.60 17.83
CA ASP A 30 -14.81 2.25 18.82
C ASP A 30 -14.76 1.50 20.15
N GLU A 31 -14.94 0.17 20.12
CA GLU A 31 -14.83 -0.70 21.30
C GLU A 31 -13.45 -0.62 21.95
N LYS A 32 -12.38 -0.80 21.16
CA LYS A 32 -10.99 -0.78 21.65
C LYS A 32 -10.60 0.56 22.29
N LEU A 33 -11.13 1.67 21.78
CA LEU A 33 -10.82 3.03 22.23
C LEU A 33 -11.83 3.56 23.25
N ASN A 34 -12.78 2.73 23.70
CA ASN A 34 -13.88 3.11 24.58
C ASN A 34 -14.65 4.34 24.07
N LYS A 35 -15.06 4.29 22.80
CA LYS A 35 -15.88 5.29 22.13
C LYS A 35 -17.27 4.74 21.81
N PRO A 36 -18.28 5.61 21.68
CA PRO A 36 -19.59 5.20 21.19
C PRO A 36 -19.49 4.57 19.79
N LYS A 37 -20.31 3.57 19.51
CA LYS A 37 -20.40 2.95 18.19
C LYS A 37 -20.69 4.01 17.11
N GLY A 38 -19.93 3.96 16.02
CA GLY A 38 -19.98 4.91 14.91
C GLY A 38 -19.09 6.14 15.10
N PHE A 39 -18.34 6.25 16.20
CA PHE A 39 -17.48 7.41 16.45
C PHE A 39 -16.34 7.50 15.43
N VAL A 40 -15.55 6.44 15.24
CA VAL A 40 -14.39 6.46 14.35
C VAL A 40 -14.83 6.72 12.90
N GLU A 41 -15.83 5.98 12.40
CA GLU A 41 -16.33 6.15 11.04
C GLU A 41 -16.86 7.57 10.78
N LYS A 42 -17.64 8.14 11.72
CA LYS A 42 -18.15 9.51 11.61
C LYS A 42 -17.03 10.56 11.47
N HIS A 43 -15.90 10.37 12.14
CA HIS A 43 -14.83 11.37 12.17
C HIS A 43 -13.76 11.14 11.09
N SER A 44 -13.56 9.91 10.62
CA SER A 44 -12.56 9.62 9.59
C SER A 44 -13.14 9.32 8.21
N GLY A 45 -14.44 9.02 8.09
CA GLY A 45 -15.06 8.57 6.85
C GLY A 45 -14.61 7.17 6.40
N ILE A 46 -14.09 6.36 7.32
CA ILE A 46 -13.52 5.04 7.02
C ILE A 46 -14.39 3.98 7.70
N GLU A 47 -14.96 3.07 6.92
CA GLU A 47 -15.72 1.92 7.43
C GLU A 47 -14.77 0.86 8.01
N TYR A 48 -13.65 0.60 7.32
CA TYR A 48 -12.64 -0.38 7.73
C TYR A 48 -11.26 -0.06 7.18
N ARG A 49 -10.23 -0.68 7.77
CA ARG A 49 -8.83 -0.60 7.34
C ARG A 49 -8.11 -1.93 7.53
N PHE A 50 -6.94 -2.09 6.93
CA PHE A 50 -6.09 -3.28 7.13
C PHE A 50 -4.93 -2.97 8.06
N HIS A 51 -4.71 -3.83 9.04
CA HIS A 51 -3.56 -3.75 9.95
C HIS A 51 -2.59 -4.89 9.67
N ALA A 52 -1.32 -4.55 9.47
CA ALA A 52 -0.26 -5.54 9.42
C ALA A 52 -0.08 -6.23 10.79
N SER A 53 0.19 -7.52 10.76
CA SER A 53 0.64 -8.29 11.92
C SER A 53 2.15 -8.11 12.17
N HIS A 54 2.64 -8.56 13.32
CA HIS A 54 4.07 -8.56 13.62
C HIS A 54 4.89 -9.51 12.73
N THR A 55 4.23 -10.45 12.06
CA THR A 55 4.86 -11.41 11.14
C THR A 55 4.79 -10.95 9.68
N ASP A 56 4.05 -9.87 9.40
CA ASP A 56 3.94 -9.36 8.03
C ASP A 56 5.21 -8.63 7.63
N SER A 57 5.64 -8.84 6.39
CA SER A 57 6.79 -8.17 5.81
C SER A 57 6.36 -7.17 4.75
N GLN A 58 6.78 -5.91 4.90
CA GLN A 58 6.57 -4.86 3.89
C GLN A 58 7.15 -5.28 2.53
N ALA A 59 8.31 -5.94 2.52
CA ALA A 59 8.94 -6.40 1.29
C ALA A 59 8.12 -7.51 0.61
N LEU A 60 7.53 -8.43 1.39
CA LEU A 60 6.66 -9.47 0.83
C LEU A 60 5.35 -8.88 0.28
N LEU A 61 4.73 -7.92 0.98
CA LEU A 61 3.55 -7.22 0.48
C LEU A 61 3.86 -6.42 -0.81
N ALA A 62 5.00 -5.72 -0.86
CA ALA A 62 5.44 -5.03 -2.07
C ALA A 62 5.69 -6.00 -3.23
N ALA A 63 6.38 -7.12 -2.97
CA ALA A 63 6.61 -8.16 -3.97
C ALA A 63 5.29 -8.73 -4.50
N GLN A 64 4.33 -9.02 -3.62
CA GLN A 64 3.01 -9.51 -4.02
C GLN A 64 2.23 -8.48 -4.84
N ALA A 65 2.27 -7.20 -4.46
CA ALA A 65 1.64 -6.12 -5.24
C ALA A 65 2.25 -5.99 -6.64
N ILE A 66 3.58 -6.11 -6.76
CA ILE A 66 4.28 -6.13 -8.05
C ILE A 66 3.82 -7.34 -8.87
N GLN A 67 3.82 -8.55 -8.29
CA GLN A 67 3.35 -9.75 -8.98
C GLN A 67 1.91 -9.61 -9.48
N ASN A 68 1.01 -9.06 -8.65
CA ASN A 68 -0.38 -8.80 -9.04
C ASN A 68 -0.47 -7.83 -10.23
N ALA A 69 0.35 -6.77 -10.26
CA ALA A 69 0.39 -5.82 -11.37
C ALA A 69 0.91 -6.46 -12.67
N LEU A 70 2.01 -7.22 -12.57
CA LEU A 70 2.65 -7.88 -13.70
C LEU A 70 1.75 -8.96 -14.31
N GLN A 71 1.16 -9.82 -13.48
CA GLN A 71 0.27 -10.90 -13.93
C GLN A 71 -0.99 -10.36 -14.59
N ALA A 72 -1.64 -9.36 -14.00
CA ALA A 72 -2.87 -8.77 -14.56
C ALA A 72 -2.66 -8.14 -15.94
N ASN A 73 -1.42 -7.75 -16.28
CA ASN A 73 -1.09 -7.05 -17.53
C ASN A 73 -0.12 -7.84 -18.42
N HIS A 74 0.15 -9.12 -18.09
CA HIS A 74 1.05 -10.00 -18.83
C HIS A 74 2.45 -9.39 -19.05
N ILE A 75 2.96 -8.64 -18.06
CA ILE A 75 4.28 -8.01 -18.13
C ILE A 75 5.33 -9.03 -17.64
N PRO A 76 6.34 -9.37 -18.45
CA PRO A 76 7.42 -10.26 -18.03
C PRO A 76 8.22 -9.65 -16.86
N PRO A 77 8.43 -10.37 -15.74
CA PRO A 77 9.20 -9.82 -14.62
C PRO A 77 10.63 -9.41 -15.00
N ASN A 78 11.23 -10.10 -15.97
CA ASN A 78 12.57 -9.81 -16.48
C ASN A 78 12.64 -8.58 -17.40
N SER A 79 11.50 -7.95 -17.74
CA SER A 79 11.48 -6.69 -18.50
C SER A 79 11.59 -5.45 -17.62
N ILE A 80 11.65 -5.62 -16.30
CA ILE A 80 11.81 -4.51 -15.34
C ILE A 80 13.31 -4.25 -15.14
N ASP A 81 13.75 -3.05 -15.51
CA ASP A 81 15.14 -2.61 -15.42
C ASP A 81 15.42 -1.78 -14.15
N MET A 82 14.38 -1.23 -13.53
CA MET A 82 14.47 -0.41 -12.35
C MET A 82 13.32 -0.68 -11.37
N LEU A 83 13.67 -0.79 -10.08
CA LEU A 83 12.71 -0.87 -8.98
C LEU A 83 12.94 0.31 -8.02
N ILE A 84 11.90 1.10 -7.80
CA ILE A 84 11.92 2.23 -6.86
C ILE A 84 11.02 1.89 -5.68
N ASN A 85 11.58 1.85 -4.47
CA ASN A 85 10.82 1.73 -3.23
C ASN A 85 10.56 3.12 -2.62
N ALA A 86 9.30 3.48 -2.44
CA ALA A 86 8.87 4.78 -1.91
C ALA A 86 8.15 4.64 -0.55
N SER A 87 8.69 3.80 0.35
CA SER A 87 8.18 3.68 1.73
C SER A 87 8.71 4.78 2.64
N ALA A 88 7.86 5.34 3.50
CA ALA A 88 8.24 6.31 4.52
C ALA A 88 8.95 5.68 5.73
N ILE A 89 8.84 4.35 5.88
CA ILE A 89 9.47 3.59 6.96
C ILE A 89 10.48 2.61 6.37
N PRO A 90 11.73 2.55 6.90
CA PRO A 90 12.69 1.58 6.43
C PRO A 90 12.21 0.17 6.80
N VAL A 91 12.57 -0.80 5.97
CA VAL A 91 12.55 -2.20 6.40
C VAL A 91 13.67 -2.34 7.42
N GLN A 92 13.32 -2.55 8.69
CA GLN A 92 14.32 -2.76 9.73
C GLN A 92 15.06 -4.06 9.40
N ALA A 93 16.36 -3.97 9.13
CA ALA A 93 17.21 -5.15 9.14
C ALA A 93 17.23 -5.71 10.57
N LEU A 94 16.87 -6.98 10.74
CA LEU A 94 17.22 -7.70 11.96
C LEU A 94 18.75 -7.85 11.96
N PRO A 95 19.45 -7.55 13.07
CA PRO A 95 20.88 -7.82 13.16
C PRO A 95 21.15 -9.29 12.87
N CYS A 96 22.17 -9.55 12.05
CA CYS A 96 22.78 -10.87 11.93
C CYS A 96 23.56 -11.25 13.18
#